data_AF-A0A364LGP1-F1
#
_entry.id   AF-A0A364LGP1-F1
#
_cell.length_a   1.000
_cell.length_b   1.000
_cell.length_c   1.000
_cell.angle_alpha   90.00
_cell.angle_beta   90.00
_cell.angle_gamma   90.00
#
_symmetry.space_group_name_H-M   'P 1'
#
loop_
_entity.id
_entity.type
_entity.pdbx_description
1 polymer ?
#
loop_
_entity_poly.entity_id
_entity_poly.type
_entity_poly.pdbx_seq_one_letter_code
_entity_poly.pdbx_strand_id
1 'polypeptide(L)' 'IRDELDFEHHVNYIHYNPVKHGHVSQPIDWPYSSIHQFVTNGIIPSHWTVSKPSYSLDFGEK' A
#
# COMPACT_ATOMS: atom_id res chain seq x y z
N ILE A 1 3.25 13.75 -11.85
CA ILE A 1 2.47 13.63 -10.60
C ILE A 1 1.41 14.72 -10.64
N ARG A 2 0.30 14.44 -11.32
CA ARG A 2 -0.88 15.29 -11.39
C ARG A 2 -2.01 14.31 -11.19
N ASP A 3 -2.83 14.54 -10.18
CA ASP A 3 -3.98 13.74 -9.73
C ASP A 3 -3.70 13.04 -8.40
N GLU A 4 -4.41 13.49 -7.35
CA GLU A 4 -4.39 12.93 -6.01
C GLU A 4 -4.70 11.42 -6.00
N LEU A 5 -5.42 10.95 -7.02
CA LEU A 5 -5.70 9.54 -7.27
C LEU A 5 -4.43 8.73 -7.59
N ASP A 6 -3.52 9.30 -8.38
CA ASP A 6 -2.23 8.66 -8.72
C ASP A 6 -1.33 8.59 -7.48
N PHE A 7 -1.37 9.63 -6.64
CA PHE A 7 -0.67 9.64 -5.35
C PHE A 7 -1.21 8.57 -4.39
N GLU A 8 -2.53 8.45 -4.23
CA GLU A 8 -3.14 7.39 -3.43
C GLU A 8 -2.77 6.00 -3.96
N HIS A 9 -2.82 5.79 -5.27
CA HIS A 9 -2.43 4.52 -5.88
C HIS A 9 -0.95 4.19 -5.65
N HIS A 10 -0.05 5.18 -5.76
CA HIS A 10 1.37 4.97 -5.52
C HIS A 10 1.66 4.64 -4.06
N VAL A 11 1.03 5.36 -3.12
CA VAL A 11 1.15 5.11 -1.67
C VAL A 11 0.63 3.72 -1.33
N ASN A 12 -0.52 3.34 -1.88
CA ASN A 12 -1.08 2.00 -1.74
C ASN A 12 -0.15 0.92 -2.31
N TYR A 13 0.47 1.16 -3.47
CA TYR A 13 1.41 0.19 -4.06
C TYR A 13 2.65 -0.02 -3.19
N ILE A 14 3.30 1.06 -2.73
CA ILE A 14 4.50 0.99 -1.88
C ILE A 14 4.21 0.22 -0.59
N HIS A 15 3.07 0.48 0.06
CA HIS A 15 2.71 -0.20 1.30
C HIS A 15 2.20 -1.63 1.09
N TYR A 16 1.72 -1.96 -0.11
CA TYR A 16 1.34 -3.33 -0.47
C TYR A 16 2.53 -4.22 -0.86
N ASN A 17 3.64 -3.66 -1.33
CA ASN A 17 4.80 -4.44 -1.80
C ASN A 17 5.27 -5.53 -0.80
N PRO A 18 5.38 -5.27 0.52
CA PRO A 18 5.74 -6.31 1.50
C PRO A 18 4.78 -7.50 1.52
N VAL A 19 3.48 -7.28 1.30
CA VAL A 19 2.47 -8.34 1.22
C VAL A 19 2.56 -9.06 -0.13
N LYS A 20 2.74 -8.30 -1.22
CA LYS A 20 2.95 -8.86 -2.57
C LYS A 20 4.14 -9.83 -2.61
N HIS A 21 5.24 -9.50 -1.93
CA HIS A 21 6.44 -10.33 -1.83
C HIS A 21 6.39 -11.39 -0.72
N GLY A 22 5.31 -11.45 0.06
CA GLY A 22 5.12 -12.44 1.12
C GLY A 22 5.98 -12.22 2.37
N HIS A 23 6.50 -11.01 2.58
CA HIS A 23 7.24 -10.67 3.80
C HIS A 23 6.33 -10.58 5.02
N VAL A 24 5.09 -10.15 4.83
CA VAL A 24 4.07 -10.00 5.88
C VAL A 24 2.67 -10.34 5.35
N SER A 25 1.76 -10.72 6.25
CA SER A 25 0.35 -11.00 5.90
C SER A 25 -0.48 -9.73 5.74
N GLN A 26 -0.14 -8.65 6.44
CA GLN A 26 -0.79 -7.35 6.30
C GLN A 26 0.23 -6.23 6.13
N PRO A 27 -0.10 -5.14 5.41
CA PRO A 27 0.79 -3.99 5.24
C PRO A 27 1.21 -3.33 6.55
N ILE A 28 0.31 -3.33 7.54
CA ILE A 28 0.55 -2.76 8.88
C ILE A 28 1.55 -3.58 9.70
N ASP A 29 1.74 -4.86 9.36
CA ASP A 29 2.71 -5.71 10.05
C ASP A 29 4.15 -5.43 9.61
N TRP A 30 4.36 -4.60 8.58
CA TRP A 30 5.69 -4.26 8.08
C TRP A 30 6.31 -3.10 8.88
N PRO A 31 7.26 -3.35 9.81
CA PRO A 31 7.75 -2.33 10.75
C PRO A 31 8.51 -1.18 10.06
N TYR A 32 9.05 -1.41 8.87
CA TYR A 32 9.82 -0.43 8.10
C TYR A 32 8.96 0.37 7.11
N SER A 33 7.63 0.39 7.33
CA SER A 33 6.67 1.09 6.48
C SER A 33 6.22 2.41 7.10
N SER A 34 6.11 3.46 6.28
CA SER A 34 5.49 4.73 6.70
C SER A 34 4.00 4.58 7.02
N ILE A 35 3.36 3.46 6.63
CA ILE A 35 1.91 3.20 6.79
C ILE A 35 1.40 3.46 8.21
N HIS A 36 2.22 3.22 9.24
CA HIS A 36 1.85 3.48 10.63
C HIS A 36 1.47 4.93 10.87
N GLN A 37 2.20 5.87 10.27
CA GLN A 37 1.90 7.30 10.37
C GLN A 37 0.62 7.64 9.60
N PHE A 38 0.41 7.04 8.42
CA PHE A 38 -0.81 7.24 7.64
C PHE A 38 -2.05 6.69 8.37
N VAL A 39 -1.93 5.55 9.05
CA VAL A 39 -2.99 4.97 9.89
C VAL A 39 -3.25 5.84 11.12
N THR A 40 -2.18 6.31 11.78
CA THR A 40 -2.30 7.20 12.96
C THR A 40 -2.94 8.54 12.60
N ASN A 41 -2.64 9.08 11.42
CA ASN A 41 -3.20 10.33 10.91
C ASN A 41 -4.60 10.16 10.29
N GLY A 42 -5.14 8.93 10.25
CA GLY A 42 -6.46 8.64 9.66
C GLY A 42 -6.51 8.79 8.14
N ILE A 43 -5.36 8.84 7.47
CA ILE A 43 -5.26 8.92 6.00
C ILE A 43 -5.58 7.55 5.39
N ILE A 44 -5.09 6.48 6.03
CA ILE A 44 -5.36 5.09 5.64
C ILE A 44 -6.13 4.41 6.79
N PRO A 45 -7.21 3.66 6.52
CA PRO A 45 -7.92 2.93 7.56
C PRO A 45 -7.01 1.88 8.22
N SER A 46 -7.09 1.72 9.54
CA SER A 46 -6.31 0.70 10.26
C SER A 46 -6.61 -0.73 9.83
N HIS A 47 -7.82 -0.97 9.33
CA HIS A 47 -8.25 -2.25 8.76
C HIS A 47 -7.95 -2.36 7.26
N TRP A 48 -7.03 -1.55 6.71
CA TRP A 48 -6.75 -1.52 5.28
C TRP A 48 -6.36 -2.91 4.76
N THR A 49 -7.36 -3.61 4.23
CA THR A 49 -7.19 -4.87 3.53
C THR A 49 -6.94 -4.48 2.09
N VAL A 50 -5.77 -4.82 1.56
CA VAL A 50 -5.56 -4.69 0.12
C VAL A 50 -6.38 -5.78 -0.54
N SER A 51 -7.65 -5.48 -0.83
CA SER A 51 -8.38 -6.23 -1.84
C SER A 51 -7.53 -6.06 -3.09
N LYS A 52 -6.91 -7.16 -3.56
CA LYS A 52 -6.10 -7.15 -4.78
C LYS A 52 -6.79 -6.23 -5.78
N PRO A 53 -6.15 -5.14 -6.22
CA PRO A 53 -6.76 -4.31 -7.24
C PRO A 53 -7.11 -5.25 -8.40
N SER A 54 -8.38 -5.25 -8.83
CA SER A 54 -8.88 -6.09 -9.92
C SER A 54 -8.27 -5.74 -11.27
N TYR A 55 -7.35 -4.77 -11.29
CA TYR A 55 -6.55 -4.37 -12.42
C TYR A 55 -5.14 -4.87 -12.18
N SER A 56 -4.67 -5.71 -13.10
CA SER A 56 -3.27 -6.10 -13.26
C SER A 56 -2.42 -4.85 -13.40
N LEU A 57 -2.04 -4.24 -12.28
CA LEU A 57 -1.05 -3.18 -12.24
C LEU A 57 0.32 -3.85 -12.37
N ASP A 58 0.67 -4.17 -13.61
CA ASP A 58 2.04 -4.43 -14.06
C ASP A 58 2.84 -3.12 -13.93
N PHE A 59 3.08 -2.68 -12.70
CA PHE A 59 4.16 -1.73 -12.43
C PHE A 59 5.45 -2.52 -12.46
N GLY A 60 6.22 -2.31 -13.55
CA GLY A 60 7.36 -3.11 -13.97
C GLY A 60 8.39 -3.37 -12.88
N GLU A 61 8.30 -4.55 -12.29
CA GLU A 61 9.42 -5.19 -11.63
C GLU A 61 10.17 -6.03 -12.66
N LYS A 62 11.47 -5.79 -12.71
CA LYS A 62 12.43 -6.43 -13.60
C LYS A 62 13.35 -7.30 -12.77
#